data_AF-A0A174VIT5-F1
#
_entry.id   AF-A0A174VIT5-F1
#
_cell.length_a   1.000
_cell.length_b   1.000
_cell.length_c   1.000
_cell.angle_alpha   90.00
_cell.angle_beta   90.00
_cell.angle_gamma   90.00
#
_symmetry.space_group_name_H-M   'P 1'
#
loop_
_entity.id
_entity.type
_entity.pdbx_description
1 polymer ?
#
loop_
_entity_poly.entity_id
_entity_poly.type
_entity_poly.pdbx_seq_one_letter_code
_entity_poly.pdbx_strand_id
1 'polypeptide(L)'
;MDETDTVILAEGIFDVIALTRRLELYDNSHVAAVATFGKKISDVQIYKLQSKGVRTVVIGYDGDAVESVKRTAERLKPYFEVFIADIADAAKDWDELTEAEIYGIFACRLLSVLEYKLKKVQER
;
A
#
# COMPACT_ATOMS: atom_id res chain seq x y z
N MET A 1 12.03 -10.11 -18.98
CA MET A 1 11.75 -8.78 -18.42
C MET A 1 11.17 -9.03 -17.05
N ASP A 2 11.79 -8.53 -15.99
CA ASP A 2 11.19 -8.56 -14.65
C ASP A 2 9.91 -7.74 -14.72
N GLU A 3 8.76 -8.41 -14.70
CA GLU A 3 7.46 -7.79 -14.90
C GLU A 3 6.85 -7.51 -13.53
N THR A 4 7.42 -6.51 -12.84
CA THR A 4 6.83 -5.97 -11.60
C THR A 4 5.53 -5.30 -11.95
N ASP A 5 4.43 -6.01 -11.70
CA ASP A 5 3.09 -5.57 -12.03
C ASP A 5 2.32 -5.03 -10.82
N THR A 6 2.81 -5.31 -9.61
CA THR A 6 2.16 -4.99 -8.35
C THR A 6 3.09 -4.20 -7.46
N VAL A 7 2.62 -3.05 -6.97
CA VAL A 7 3.39 -2.19 -6.08
C VAL A 7 2.65 -1.93 -4.78
N ILE A 8 3.32 -2.16 -3.65
CA ILE A 8 2.86 -1.77 -2.32
C ILE A 8 3.43 -0.39 -2.00
N LEU A 9 2.58 0.62 -1.84
CA LEU A 9 2.97 1.97 -1.46
C LEU A 9 3.03 2.08 0.07
N ALA A 10 4.18 2.44 0.59
CA ALA A 10 4.39 2.79 2.00
C ALA A 10 4.80 4.25 2.16
N GLU A 11 4.69 4.81 3.38
CA GLU A 11 5.01 6.21 3.63
C GLU A 11 6.52 6.46 3.66
N GLY A 12 7.24 5.63 4.40
CA GLY A 12 8.66 5.76 4.68
C GLY A 12 9.52 4.64 4.10
N ILE A 13 10.84 4.85 4.15
CA ILE A 13 11.82 3.85 3.71
C ILE A 13 11.90 2.67 4.69
N PHE A 14 11.68 2.90 5.98
CA PHE A 14 11.70 1.84 6.99
C PHE A 14 10.55 0.86 6.80
N ASP A 15 9.36 1.34 6.44
CA ASP A 15 8.22 0.51 6.07
C ASP A 15 8.53 -0.38 4.86
N VAL A 16 9.19 0.17 3.84
CA VAL A 16 9.62 -0.59 2.66
C VAL A 16 10.59 -1.70 3.05
N ILE A 17 11.56 -1.40 3.92
CA ILE A 17 12.52 -2.39 4.41
C ILE A 17 11.80 -3.48 5.21
N ALA A 18 10.87 -3.09 6.09
CA ALA A 18 10.08 -3.99 6.90
C ALA A 18 9.22 -4.93 6.04
N LEU A 19 8.48 -4.38 5.08
CA LEU A 19 7.67 -5.13 4.11
C LEU A 19 8.53 -6.07 3.27
N THR A 20 9.64 -5.57 2.71
CA THR A 20 10.54 -6.37 1.86
C THR A 20 11.10 -7.55 2.63
N ARG A 21 11.54 -7.34 3.88
CA ARG A 21 12.11 -8.40 4.72
C ARG A 21 11.06 -9.41 5.17
N ARG A 22 9.90 -8.94 5.65
CA ARG A 22 8.87 -9.79 6.27
C ARG A 22 7.98 -10.52 5.25
N LEU A 23 7.91 -10.03 4.01
CA LEU A 23 7.22 -10.70 2.90
C LEU A 23 8.20 -11.37 1.91
N GLU A 24 9.49 -11.41 2.25
CA GLU A 24 10.56 -12.04 1.45
C GLU A 24 10.59 -11.55 -0.01
N LEU A 25 10.45 -10.24 -0.24
CA LEU A 25 10.30 -9.67 -1.59
C LEU A 25 11.62 -9.49 -2.36
N TYR A 26 12.78 -9.85 -1.79
CA TYR A 26 14.10 -9.59 -2.40
C TYR A 26 14.26 -10.19 -3.80
N ASP A 27 13.75 -11.40 -4.00
CA ASP A 27 13.81 -12.13 -5.28
C ASP A 27 12.45 -12.15 -6.00
N ASN A 28 11.49 -11.33 -5.55
CA ASN A 28 10.16 -11.28 -6.15
C ASN A 28 10.14 -10.32 -7.34
N SER A 29 10.03 -10.87 -8.55
CA SER A 29 9.98 -10.08 -9.78
C SER A 29 8.63 -9.38 -10.01
N HIS A 30 7.56 -9.78 -9.33
CA HIS A 30 6.19 -9.32 -9.58
C HIS A 30 5.70 -8.26 -8.59
N VAL A 31 6.13 -8.35 -7.32
CA VAL A 31 5.68 -7.48 -6.24
C VAL A 31 6.85 -6.70 -5.66
N ALA A 32 6.72 -5.38 -5.59
CA ALA A 32 7.71 -4.53 -4.92
C ALA A 32 7.06 -3.56 -3.93
N ALA A 33 7.70 -3.33 -2.79
CA ALA A 33 7.35 -2.24 -1.89
C ALA A 33 8.14 -0.96 -2.27
N VAL A 34 7.47 0.19 -2.28
CA VAL A 34 8.11 1.50 -2.57
C VAL A 34 7.57 2.59 -1.65
N ALA A 35 8.42 3.57 -1.35
CA ALA A 35 8.05 4.70 -0.51
C ALA A 35 7.50 5.86 -1.34
N THR A 36 6.41 6.47 -0.87
CA THR A 36 5.90 7.74 -1.39
C THR A 36 6.64 8.94 -0.80
N PHE A 37 7.40 8.74 0.28
CA PHE A 37 8.06 9.77 1.09
C PHE A 37 7.03 10.74 1.69
N GLY A 38 6.09 10.15 2.43
CA GLY A 38 4.98 10.80 3.11
C GLY A 38 3.59 10.44 2.55
N LYS A 39 2.54 10.97 3.18
CA LYS A 39 1.11 10.63 2.95
C LYS A 39 0.50 11.06 1.61
N LYS A 40 1.33 11.37 0.60
CA LYS A 40 0.88 11.90 -0.70
C LYS A 40 1.70 11.28 -1.81
N ILE A 41 1.02 10.96 -2.91
CA ILE A 41 1.68 10.60 -4.17
C ILE A 41 1.67 11.80 -5.12
N SER A 42 2.71 12.02 -5.91
CA SER A 42 2.80 13.08 -6.92
C SER A 42 2.49 12.55 -8.33
N ASP A 43 2.15 13.43 -9.27
CA ASP A 43 1.91 13.00 -10.65
C ASP A 43 3.16 12.38 -11.29
N VAL A 44 4.35 12.86 -10.89
CA VAL A 44 5.63 12.27 -11.29
C VAL A 44 5.78 10.83 -10.78
N GLN A 45 5.36 10.54 -9.54
CA GLN A 45 5.39 9.18 -9.00
C GLN A 45 4.37 8.28 -9.72
N ILE A 46 3.15 8.76 -9.97
CA ILE A 46 2.13 8.03 -10.75
C ILE A 46 2.66 7.72 -12.16
N TYR A 47 3.30 8.69 -12.82
CA TYR A 47 3.93 8.50 -14.13
C TYR A 47 5.05 7.45 -14.11
N LYS A 48 5.88 7.44 -13.07
CA LYS A 48 6.94 6.42 -12.90
C LYS A 48 6.37 5.01 -12.75
N LEU A 49 5.27 4.84 -12.02
CA LEU A 49 4.59 3.54 -11.88
C LEU A 49 4.03 3.07 -13.23
N GLN A 50 3.33 3.95 -13.96
CA GLN A 50 2.82 3.65 -15.30
C GLN A 50 3.94 3.26 -16.28
N SER A 51 5.03 4.04 -16.28
CA SER A 51 6.18 3.80 -17.18
C SER A 51 6.90 2.49 -16.87
N LYS A 52 6.76 1.95 -15.66
CA LYS A 52 7.29 0.67 -15.24
C LYS A 52 6.35 -0.51 -15.53
N GLY A 53 5.16 -0.27 -16.06
CA GLY A 53 4.19 -1.33 -16.38
C GLY A 53 3.39 -1.82 -15.18
N VAL A 54 3.37 -1.08 -14.07
CA VAL A 54 2.58 -1.42 -12.89
C VAL A 54 1.09 -1.43 -13.25
N ARG A 55 0.39 -2.50 -12.87
CA ARG A 55 -1.04 -2.71 -13.10
C ARG A 55 -1.85 -2.56 -11.83
N THR A 56 -1.30 -3.05 -10.71
CA THR A 56 -1.97 -3.11 -9.42
C THR A 56 -1.18 -2.32 -8.38
N VAL A 57 -1.88 -1.51 -7.61
CA VAL A 57 -1.31 -0.72 -6.52
C VAL A 57 -2.02 -1.05 -5.22
N VAL A 58 -1.26 -1.47 -4.22
CA VAL A 58 -1.74 -1.66 -2.84
C VAL A 58 -1.29 -0.46 -2.02
N ILE A 59 -2.23 0.32 -1.50
CA ILE A 59 -1.93 1.43 -0.59
C ILE A 59 -1.78 0.84 0.82
N GLY A 60 -0.56 0.88 1.34
CA GLY A 60 -0.23 0.53 2.72
C GLY A 60 0.33 1.75 3.44
N TYR A 61 -0.51 2.76 3.68
CA TYR A 61 -0.12 3.86 4.56
C TYR A 61 -0.41 3.49 6.02
N ASP A 62 0.15 4.29 6.94
CA ASP A 62 0.05 4.06 8.38
C ASP A 62 -1.41 4.09 8.85
N GLY A 63 -1.69 3.48 10.01
CA GLY A 63 -3.06 3.33 10.50
C GLY A 63 -3.81 4.65 10.73
N ASP A 64 -3.11 5.77 10.97
CA ASP A 64 -3.69 7.10 11.17
C ASP A 64 -4.01 7.83 9.85
N ALA A 65 -3.57 7.31 8.70
CA ALA A 65 -3.55 8.03 7.43
C ALA A 65 -4.86 7.95 6.63
N VAL A 66 -6.02 7.76 7.29
CA VAL A 66 -7.30 7.42 6.65
C VAL A 66 -7.70 8.36 5.50
N GLU A 67 -7.61 9.68 5.71
CA GLU A 67 -7.99 10.68 4.69
C GLU A 67 -6.99 10.69 3.51
N SER A 68 -5.71 10.51 3.81
CA SER A 68 -4.64 10.41 2.82
C SER A 68 -4.77 9.15 1.95
N VAL A 69 -5.17 8.02 2.53
CA VAL A 69 -5.49 6.79 1.80
C VAL A 69 -6.63 7.03 0.83
N LYS A 70 -7.75 7.63 1.28
CA LYS A 70 -8.91 7.94 0.41
C LYS A 70 -8.51 8.83 -0.76
N ARG A 71 -7.77 9.90 -0.49
CA ARG A 71 -7.30 10.83 -1.54
C ARG A 71 -6.34 10.17 -2.52
N THR A 72 -5.42 9.34 -2.03
CA THR A 72 -4.46 8.61 -2.86
C THR A 72 -5.16 7.58 -3.73
N ALA A 73 -6.12 6.83 -3.17
CA ALA A 73 -6.92 5.86 -3.91
C ALA A 73 -7.67 6.52 -5.09
N GLU A 74 -8.38 7.63 -4.85
CA GLU A 74 -9.12 8.32 -5.92
C GLU A 74 -8.20 8.83 -7.05
N ARG A 75 -6.96 9.21 -6.74
CA ARG A 75 -6.00 9.63 -7.76
C ARG A 75 -5.42 8.48 -8.56
N LEU A 76 -5.35 7.28 -7.99
CA LEU A 76 -4.75 6.10 -8.63
C LEU A 76 -5.75 5.28 -9.45
N LYS A 77 -7.03 5.24 -9.05
CA LYS A 77 -8.09 4.46 -9.71
C LYS A 77 -8.21 4.65 -11.24
N PRO A 78 -7.97 5.84 -11.81
CA PRO A 78 -8.04 5.99 -13.27
C PRO A 78 -6.94 5.23 -14.03
N TYR A 79 -5.87 4.84 -13.34
CA TYR A 79 -4.65 4.31 -13.96
C TYR A 79 -4.33 2.87 -13.54
N PHE A 80 -4.78 2.44 -12.36
CA PHE A 80 -4.41 1.15 -11.75
C PHE A 80 -5.61 0.45 -11.13
N GLU A 81 -5.49 -0.86 -10.95
CA GLU A 81 -6.28 -1.58 -9.95
C GLU A 81 -5.78 -1.20 -8.55
N VAL A 82 -6.67 -0.80 -7.65
CA VAL A 82 -6.29 -0.24 -6.34
C VAL A 82 -6.89 -1.03 -5.20
N PHE A 83 -6.01 -1.53 -4.32
CA PHE A 83 -6.36 -2.13 -3.04
C PHE A 83 -5.77 -1.31 -1.89
N ILE A 84 -6.32 -1.51 -0.68
CA ILE A 84 -5.83 -0.93 0.56
C ILE A 84 -5.47 -2.06 1.51
N ALA A 85 -4.22 -2.08 1.97
CA ALA A 85 -3.79 -2.92 3.08
C ALA A 85 -4.06 -2.15 4.38
N ASP A 86 -5.21 -2.42 5.00
CA ASP A 86 -5.75 -1.62 6.11
C ASP A 86 -5.16 -2.02 7.47
N ILE A 87 -4.18 -1.25 7.95
CA ILE A 87 -3.68 -1.33 9.33
C ILE A 87 -4.78 -0.83 10.28
N ALA A 88 -5.28 -1.73 11.13
CA ALA A 88 -6.40 -1.44 12.02
C ALA A 88 -6.03 -0.49 13.17
N ASP A 89 -4.81 -0.62 13.67
CA ASP A 89 -4.29 0.15 14.79
C ASP A 89 -3.73 1.48 14.29
N ALA A 90 -4.38 2.59 14.64
CA ALA A 90 -3.97 3.92 14.20
C ALA A 90 -2.61 4.36 14.73
N ALA A 91 -2.11 3.71 15.78
CA ALA A 91 -0.81 4.03 16.36
C ALA A 91 0.35 3.25 15.72
N LYS A 92 0.07 2.34 14.77
CA LYS A 92 1.08 1.46 14.18
C LYS A 92 1.45 1.82 12.74
N ASP A 93 2.73 1.65 12.43
CA ASP A 93 3.29 1.62 11.07
C ASP A 93 3.72 0.19 10.65
N TRP A 94 4.35 0.04 9.48
CA TRP A 94 4.76 -1.30 9.03
C TRP A 94 5.95 -1.85 9.80
N ASP A 95 6.88 -1.02 10.28
CA ASP A 95 8.07 -1.47 11.00
C ASP A 95 7.70 -2.02 12.39
N GLU A 96 6.65 -1.49 13.02
CA GLU A 96 6.14 -1.91 14.32
C GLU A 96 5.34 -3.23 14.31
N LEU A 97 4.86 -3.66 13.15
CA LEU A 97 4.06 -4.89 13.02
C LEU A 97 4.92 -6.16 13.04
N THR A 98 4.41 -7.23 13.64
CA THR A 98 5.01 -8.56 13.50
C THR A 98 4.71 -9.15 12.11
N GLU A 99 5.50 -10.13 11.69
CA GLU A 99 5.27 -10.86 10.44
C GLU A 99 3.84 -11.45 10.36
N ALA A 100 3.35 -12.04 11.46
CA ALA A 100 2.00 -12.57 11.54
C ALA A 100 0.91 -11.49 11.39
N GLU A 101 1.13 -10.30 11.95
CA GLU A 101 0.21 -9.17 11.76
C GLU A 101 0.21 -8.68 10.31
N ILE A 102 1.37 -8.59 9.67
CA ILE A 102 1.49 -8.22 8.25
C ILE A 102 0.75 -9.24 7.37
N TYR A 103 1.02 -10.53 7.53
CA TYR A 103 0.29 -11.57 6.80
C TYR A 103 -1.21 -11.51 7.07
N GLY A 104 -1.62 -11.25 8.32
CA GLY A 104 -3.02 -11.05 8.68
C GLY A 104 -3.68 -9.87 7.96
N ILE A 105 -2.94 -8.77 7.73
CA ILE A 105 -3.44 -7.64 6.95
C ILE A 105 -3.66 -8.05 5.50
N PHE A 106 -2.68 -8.67 4.85
CA PHE A 106 -2.84 -9.07 3.44
C PHE A 106 -3.89 -10.18 3.24
N ALA A 107 -4.05 -11.09 4.20
CA ALA A 107 -5.01 -12.19 4.11
C ALA A 107 -6.45 -11.78 4.46
N CYS A 108 -6.65 -10.85 5.40
CA CYS A 108 -7.97 -10.56 5.96
C CYS A 108 -8.39 -9.08 5.89
N ARG A 109 -7.48 -8.18 5.54
CA ARG A 109 -7.72 -6.72 5.50
C ARG A 109 -7.18 -6.06 4.24
N LEU A 110 -7.03 -6.83 3.17
CA LEU A 110 -6.82 -6.30 1.82
C LEU A 110 -8.18 -5.95 1.22
N LEU A 111 -8.47 -4.66 1.10
CA LEU A 111 -9.79 -4.15 0.78
C LEU A 111 -9.78 -3.43 -0.56
N SER A 112 -10.86 -3.55 -1.33
CA SER A 112 -11.14 -2.61 -2.42
C SER A 112 -11.38 -1.21 -1.86
N VAL A 113 -11.26 -0.20 -2.73
CA VAL A 113 -11.53 1.20 -2.35
C VAL A 113 -12.95 1.39 -1.78
N LEU A 114 -13.93 0.63 -2.28
CA LEU A 114 -15.31 0.72 -1.79
C LEU A 114 -15.44 0.10 -0.40
N GLU A 115 -14.90 -1.10 -0.19
CA GLU A 115 -14.93 -1.78 1.11
C GLU A 115 -14.23 -0.96 2.19
N TYR A 116 -13.05 -0.40 1.87
CA TYR A 116 -12.33 0.48 2.78
C TYR A 116 -13.17 1.71 3.20
N LYS A 117 -13.83 2.36 2.23
CA LYS A 117 -14.72 3.50 2.52
C LYS A 117 -15.88 3.12 3.42
N LEU A 118 -16.54 1.98 3.15
CA LEU A 118 -17.67 1.50 3.95
C LEU A 118 -17.24 1.17 5.38
N LYS A 119 -16.11 0.47 5.52
CA LYS A 119 -15.56 0.06 6.81
C LYS A 119 -15.18 1.26 7.69
N LYS A 120 -14.45 2.24 7.15
CA LYS A 120 -14.05 3.45 7.89
C LYS A 120 -15.22 4.39 8.23
N VAL A 121 -16.40 4.19 7.64
CA VAL A 121 -17.63 4.89 8.06
C VAL A 121 -18.28 4.19 9.26
N GLN A 122 -18.18 2.86 9.34
CA GLN A 122 -18.73 2.05 10.44
C GLN A 122 -17.86 2.08 11.70
N GLU A 123 -16.54 2.31 11.57
CA GLU A 123 -15.59 2.44 12.68
C GLU A 123 -15.64 3.82 13.38
N ARG A 124 -16.64 4.68 13.07
CA ARG A 124 -16.83 6.00 13.68
C ARG A 124 -17.62 5.96 14.99
#